data_AF-A0A852ZLR1-F1
#
_entry.id   AF-A0A852ZLR1-F1
#
_cell.length_a   1.000
_cell.length_b   1.000
_cell.length_c   1.000
_cell.angle_alpha   90.00
_cell.angle_beta   90.00
_cell.angle_gamma   90.00
#
_symmetry.space_group_name_H-M   'P 1'
#
loop_
_entity.id
_entity.type
_entity.pdbx_description
1 polymer ?
#
loop_
_entity_poly.entity_id
_entity_poly.type
_entity_poly.pdbx_seq_one_letter_code
_entity_poly.pdbx_strand_id
1 'polypeptide(L)'
;MSVDTPRRIIVLRHAKADWPAVPDHERPLADRGRREATAAGRWLAETGIIPDLALCSSSVRTRETWKLVAHELPTRPRTRYEDRLYEASLADLMALLADTPPEVGGLALIGHNPGMHELVTTLLSDEVDEELRAHARAGFPTSAVAILAFTGEWASLAPHSATLVGLNAPAEPA
;
A
#
# COMPACT_ATOMS: atom_id res chain seq x y z
N MET A 1 -27.82 14.56 -6.81
CA MET A 1 -26.44 14.70 -6.32
C MET A 1 -25.93 13.30 -6.11
N SER A 2 -25.05 12.81 -6.98
CA SER A 2 -24.39 11.52 -6.73
C SER A 2 -23.57 11.71 -5.47
N VAL A 3 -23.82 10.91 -4.44
CA VAL A 3 -22.91 10.84 -3.30
C VAL A 3 -21.67 10.16 -3.86
N ASP A 4 -20.64 10.92 -4.21
CA ASP A 4 -19.43 10.35 -4.79
C ASP A 4 -18.90 9.29 -3.82
N THR A 5 -18.89 8.05 -4.28
CA THR A 5 -18.40 6.92 -3.49
C THR A 5 -16.90 7.14 -3.27
N PRO A 6 -16.41 7.20 -2.02
CA PRO A 6 -15.00 7.46 -1.77
C PRO A 6 -14.11 6.40 -2.42
N ARG A 7 -13.03 6.86 -3.05
CA ARG A 7 -11.98 6.00 -3.59
C ARG A 7 -11.09 5.50 -2.45
N ARG A 8 -10.53 4.31 -2.61
CA ARG A 8 -9.66 3.65 -1.63
C ARG A 8 -8.23 3.58 -2.15
N ILE A 9 -7.29 4.04 -1.33
CA ILE A 9 -5.85 3.92 -1.59
C ILE A 9 -5.27 2.99 -0.55
N ILE A 10 -4.85 1.81 -0.97
CA ILE A 10 -4.20 0.81 -0.12
C ILE A 10 -2.70 0.91 -0.37
N VAL A 11 -1.95 1.33 0.63
CA VAL A 11 -0.49 1.42 0.56
C VAL A 11 0.09 0.26 1.34
N LEU A 12 0.91 -0.56 0.67
CA LEU A 12 1.56 -1.73 1.27
C LEU A 12 3.07 -1.65 1.02
N ARG A 13 3.85 -1.57 2.11
CA ARG A 13 5.29 -1.79 2.02
C ARG A 13 5.55 -3.29 1.92
N HIS A 14 6.49 -3.69 1.06
CA HIS A 14 6.90 -5.09 0.95
C HIS A 14 7.21 -5.72 2.33
N ALA A 15 6.96 -7.02 2.46
CA ALA A 15 7.28 -7.77 3.67
C ALA A 15 8.79 -8.01 3.79
N LYS A 16 9.23 -8.53 4.95
CA LYS A 16 10.67 -8.68 5.25
C LYS A 16 11.38 -9.52 4.17
N ALA A 17 12.32 -8.88 3.47
CA ALA A 17 13.18 -9.52 2.49
C ALA A 17 14.37 -10.24 3.16
N ASP A 18 14.86 -11.27 2.48
CA ASP A 18 16.09 -11.99 2.80
C ASP A 18 17.33 -11.28 2.21
N TRP A 19 18.52 -11.75 2.54
CA TRP A 19 19.81 -11.20 2.09
C TRP A 19 20.77 -12.26 1.49
N PRO A 20 20.38 -12.98 0.43
CA PRO A 20 21.30 -13.84 -0.31
C PRO A 20 22.23 -13.02 -1.22
N ALA A 21 23.26 -13.67 -1.77
CA ALA A 21 24.20 -13.08 -2.73
C ALA A 21 23.60 -12.95 -4.15
N VAL A 22 22.56 -12.12 -4.28
CA VAL A 22 21.85 -11.80 -5.53
C VAL A 22 21.68 -10.28 -5.69
N PRO A 23 21.40 -9.76 -6.89
CA PRO A 23 21.07 -8.34 -7.08
C PRO A 23 19.91 -7.90 -6.19
N ASP A 24 19.88 -6.64 -5.74
CA ASP A 24 18.86 -6.19 -4.78
C ASP A 24 17.43 -6.45 -5.27
N HIS A 25 17.16 -6.17 -6.55
CA HIS A 25 15.86 -6.36 -7.19
C HIS A 25 15.38 -7.82 -7.16
N GLU A 26 16.31 -8.78 -7.14
CA GLU A 26 16.04 -10.22 -7.12
C GLU A 26 15.92 -10.81 -5.72
N ARG A 27 16.14 -10.01 -4.66
CA ARG A 27 16.08 -10.50 -3.29
C ARG A 27 14.68 -11.05 -2.96
N PRO A 28 14.58 -12.29 -2.47
CA PRO A 28 13.32 -12.91 -2.10
C PRO A 28 12.86 -12.45 -0.71
N LEU A 29 11.64 -12.83 -0.34
CA LEU A 29 11.16 -12.76 1.04
C LEU A 29 11.87 -13.79 1.93
N ALA A 30 12.21 -13.35 3.14
CA ALA A 30 12.57 -14.24 4.23
C ALA A 30 11.33 -14.97 4.75
N ASP A 31 11.51 -16.09 5.46
CA ASP A 31 10.40 -16.88 6.02
C ASP A 31 9.47 -16.06 6.91
N ARG A 32 10.04 -15.13 7.69
CA ARG A 32 9.26 -14.18 8.47
C ARG A 32 8.38 -13.30 7.58
N GLY A 33 8.95 -12.74 6.51
CA GLY A 33 8.22 -11.89 5.58
C GLY A 33 7.07 -12.63 4.88
N ARG A 34 7.25 -13.92 4.58
CA ARG A 34 6.16 -14.75 4.02
C ARG A 34 4.97 -14.88 4.98
N ARG A 35 5.24 -15.08 6.27
CA ARG A 35 4.20 -15.12 7.32
C ARG A 35 3.52 -13.77 7.49
N GLU A 36 4.29 -12.69 7.54
CA GLU A 36 3.77 -11.32 7.69
C GLU A 36 2.89 -10.91 6.51
N ALA A 37 3.32 -11.18 5.27
CA ALA A 37 2.53 -10.90 4.06
C ALA A 37 1.20 -11.66 4.06
N THR A 38 1.20 -12.93 4.50
CA THR A 38 -0.03 -13.72 4.63
C THR A 38 -0.96 -13.11 5.69
N ALA A 39 -0.43 -12.71 6.84
CA ALA A 39 -1.22 -12.05 7.89
C ALA A 39 -1.80 -10.70 7.42
N ALA A 40 -1.02 -9.91 6.68
CA ALA A 40 -1.49 -8.66 6.07
C ALA A 40 -2.62 -8.90 5.05
N GLY A 41 -2.55 -9.98 4.27
CA GLY A 41 -3.62 -10.39 3.36
C GLY A 41 -4.92 -10.72 4.08
N ARG A 42 -4.84 -11.50 5.16
CA ARG A 42 -6.01 -11.84 5.99
C ARG A 42 -6.65 -10.60 6.61
N TRP A 43 -5.83 -9.75 7.22
CA TRP A 43 -6.31 -8.50 7.78
C TRP A 43 -6.99 -7.63 6.71
N LEU A 44 -6.40 -7.49 5.52
CA LEU A 44 -7.00 -6.72 4.43
C LEU A 44 -8.34 -7.33 4.00
N ALA A 45 -8.44 -8.66 3.89
CA ALA A 45 -9.70 -9.34 3.58
C ALA A 45 -10.79 -9.09 4.65
N GLU A 46 -10.42 -9.09 5.93
CA GLU A 46 -11.32 -8.82 7.06
C GLU A 46 -11.88 -7.40 7.05
N THR A 47 -11.15 -6.41 6.49
CA THR A 47 -11.67 -5.04 6.34
C THR A 47 -12.84 -4.94 5.35
N GLY A 48 -13.01 -5.93 4.46
CA GLY A 48 -13.96 -5.88 3.34
C GLY A 48 -13.57 -4.89 2.23
N ILE A 49 -12.43 -4.20 2.35
CA ILE A 49 -11.93 -3.23 1.36
C ILE A 49 -10.99 -3.96 0.39
N ILE A 50 -11.54 -4.37 -0.75
CA ILE A 50 -10.79 -5.10 -1.78
C ILE A 50 -10.45 -4.15 -2.94
N PRO A 51 -9.18 -4.05 -3.37
CA PRO A 51 -8.82 -3.19 -4.49
C PRO A 51 -9.30 -3.79 -5.83
N ASP A 52 -9.62 -2.92 -6.78
CA ASP A 52 -9.92 -3.31 -8.17
C ASP A 52 -8.63 -3.53 -8.98
N LEU A 53 -7.61 -2.74 -8.65
CA LEU A 53 -6.31 -2.71 -9.31
C LEU A 53 -5.20 -2.65 -8.26
N ALA A 54 -4.18 -3.48 -8.45
CA ALA A 54 -2.91 -3.41 -7.73
C ALA A 54 -1.78 -3.04 -8.69
N LEU A 55 -1.06 -1.97 -8.37
CA LEU A 55 0.24 -1.66 -8.96
C LEU A 55 1.32 -2.16 -8.01
N CYS A 56 2.18 -3.03 -8.52
CA CYS A 56 3.20 -3.69 -7.72
C CYS A 56 4.57 -3.41 -8.34
N SER A 57 5.52 -2.93 -7.53
CA SER A 57 6.92 -2.83 -7.96
C SER A 57 7.40 -4.16 -8.53
N SER A 58 8.25 -4.09 -9.54
CA SER A 58 8.76 -5.28 -10.24
C SER A 58 9.74 -6.13 -9.44
N SER A 59 10.23 -5.68 -8.29
CA SER A 59 11.17 -6.47 -7.48
C SER A 59 10.57 -7.79 -7.00
N VAL A 60 11.41 -8.80 -6.79
CA VAL A 60 10.96 -10.13 -6.36
C VAL A 60 10.23 -10.06 -5.01
N ARG A 61 10.79 -9.35 -4.03
CA ARG A 61 10.17 -9.17 -2.71
C ARG A 61 8.78 -8.53 -2.74
N THR A 62 8.52 -7.54 -3.61
CA THR A 62 7.19 -6.91 -3.73
C THR A 62 6.21 -7.85 -4.42
N ARG A 63 6.65 -8.55 -5.47
CA ARG A 63 5.84 -9.55 -6.17
C ARG A 63 5.44 -10.71 -5.27
N GLU A 64 6.39 -11.25 -4.50
CA GLU A 64 6.12 -12.31 -3.53
C GLU A 64 5.19 -11.83 -2.40
N THR A 65 5.39 -10.61 -1.89
CA THR A 65 4.51 -10.01 -0.87
C THR A 65 3.08 -9.95 -1.40
N TRP A 66 2.90 -9.36 -2.58
CA TRP A 66 1.56 -9.20 -3.17
C TRP A 66 0.92 -10.54 -3.52
N LYS A 67 1.70 -11.52 -3.99
CA LYS A 67 1.18 -12.87 -4.26
C LYS A 67 0.56 -13.50 -3.01
N LEU A 68 1.20 -13.36 -1.86
CA LEU A 68 0.71 -13.89 -0.58
C LEU A 68 -0.50 -13.09 -0.07
N VAL A 69 -0.46 -11.76 -0.16
CA VAL A 69 -1.59 -10.90 0.22
C VAL A 69 -2.83 -11.21 -0.63
N ALA A 70 -2.68 -11.20 -1.95
CA ALA A 70 -3.79 -11.42 -2.89
C ALA A 70 -4.39 -12.84 -2.84
N HIS A 71 -3.65 -13.81 -2.30
CA HIS A 71 -4.15 -15.18 -2.09
C HIS A 71 -5.22 -15.23 -0.99
N GLU A 72 -5.13 -14.35 0.01
CA GLU A 72 -6.08 -14.32 1.13
C GLU A 72 -7.32 -13.47 0.82
N LEU A 73 -7.33 -12.71 -0.28
CA LEU A 73 -8.47 -11.88 -0.67
C LEU A 73 -9.59 -12.72 -1.29
N PRO A 74 -10.87 -12.38 -1.03
CA PRO A 74 -12.02 -13.12 -1.56
C PRO A 74 -12.12 -13.04 -3.09
N THR A 75 -11.62 -11.96 -3.69
CA THR A 75 -11.51 -11.80 -5.14
C THR A 75 -10.10 -11.34 -5.49
N ARG A 76 -9.57 -11.88 -6.60
CA ARG A 76 -8.21 -11.56 -7.05
C ARG A 76 -8.23 -10.23 -7.83
N PRO A 77 -7.55 -9.17 -7.36
CA PRO A 77 -7.49 -7.90 -8.06
C PRO A 77 -6.73 -8.00 -9.37
N ARG A 78 -7.07 -7.16 -10.35
CA ARG A 78 -6.20 -6.97 -11.52
C ARG A 78 -4.85 -6.47 -11.02
N THR A 79 -3.76 -7.06 -11.50
CA THR A 79 -2.41 -6.71 -11.05
C THR A 79 -1.58 -6.25 -12.24
N ARG A 80 -0.90 -5.12 -12.09
CA ARG A 80 0.11 -4.64 -13.05
C ARG A 80 1.44 -4.48 -12.32
N TYR A 81 2.50 -4.97 -12.95
CA TYR A 81 3.85 -4.72 -12.47
C TYR A 81 4.34 -3.40 -13.05
N GLU A 82 4.87 -2.53 -12.19
CA GLU A 82 5.25 -1.16 -12.51
C GLU A 82 6.68 -0.93 -12.04
N ASP A 83 7.59 -0.72 -12.98
CA ASP A 83 9.01 -0.47 -12.68
C ASP A 83 9.20 0.87 -11.96
N ARG A 84 8.36 1.88 -12.26
CA ARG A 84 8.37 3.19 -11.57
C ARG A 84 8.13 3.10 -10.06
N LEU A 85 7.57 1.99 -9.57
CA LEU A 85 7.36 1.77 -8.13
C LEU A 85 8.61 1.28 -7.39
N TYR A 86 9.67 0.85 -8.08
CA TYR A 86 10.91 0.46 -7.43
C TYR A 86 11.68 1.68 -6.93
N GLU A 87 11.83 1.81 -5.60
CA GLU A 87 12.46 2.96 -4.95
C GLU A 87 11.86 4.33 -5.36
N ALA A 88 10.56 4.34 -5.66
CA ALA A 88 9.82 5.51 -6.08
C ALA A 88 9.90 6.67 -5.09
N SER A 89 10.08 7.89 -5.61
CA SER A 89 9.91 9.11 -4.82
C SER A 89 8.43 9.40 -4.57
N LEU A 90 8.12 10.28 -3.61
CA LEU A 90 6.76 10.77 -3.41
C LEU A 90 6.14 11.35 -4.69
N ALA A 91 6.93 12.06 -5.50
CA ALA A 91 6.46 12.64 -6.76
C ALA A 91 6.06 11.54 -7.77
N ASP A 92 6.85 10.48 -7.89
CA ASP A 92 6.53 9.33 -8.76
C ASP A 92 5.25 8.62 -8.30
N LEU A 93 5.08 8.47 -6.99
CA LEU A 93 3.89 7.86 -6.39
C LEU A 93 2.63 8.69 -6.63
N MET A 94 2.71 10.01 -6.46
CA MET A 94 1.59 10.92 -6.76
C MET A 94 1.24 10.90 -8.25
N ALA A 95 2.23 10.83 -9.14
CA ALA A 95 1.99 10.70 -10.58
C ALA A 95 1.31 9.36 -10.92
N LEU A 96 1.74 8.25 -10.32
CA LEU A 96 1.08 6.94 -10.49
C LEU A 96 -0.37 6.94 -10.00
N LEU A 97 -0.64 7.63 -8.89
CA LEU A 97 -2.02 7.81 -8.41
C LEU A 97 -2.84 8.59 -9.42
N ALA A 98 -2.34 9.73 -9.92
CA ALA A 98 -3.01 10.55 -10.91
C ALA A 98 -3.28 9.83 -12.25
N ASP A 99 -2.38 8.94 -12.67
CA ASP A 99 -2.51 8.11 -13.89
C ASP A 99 -3.56 6.99 -13.75
N THR A 100 -4.15 6.80 -12.58
CA THR A 100 -5.09 5.69 -12.33
C THR A 100 -6.40 5.90 -13.09
N PRO A 101 -6.91 4.87 -13.82
CA PRO A 101 -8.15 5.00 -14.58
C PRO A 101 -9.35 5.42 -13.71
N PRO A 102 -10.23 6.33 -14.17
CA PRO A 102 -11.35 6.85 -13.38
C PRO A 102 -12.33 5.79 -12.88
N GLU A 103 -12.42 4.64 -13.54
CA GLU A 103 -13.29 3.52 -13.14
C GLU A 103 -12.74 2.69 -11.97
N VAL A 104 -11.47 2.87 -11.58
CA VAL A 104 -10.87 2.17 -10.43
C VAL A 104 -11.34 2.84 -9.14
N GLY A 105 -12.18 2.15 -8.37
CA GLY A 105 -12.65 2.62 -7.06
C GLY A 105 -11.63 2.35 -5.95
N GLY A 106 -10.91 1.23 -6.03
CA GLY A 106 -9.86 0.86 -5.09
C GLY A 106 -8.53 0.55 -5.78
N LEU A 107 -7.47 1.26 -5.38
CA LEU A 107 -6.11 1.07 -5.87
C LEU A 107 -5.20 0.58 -4.74
N ALA A 108 -4.46 -0.49 -4.97
CA ALA A 108 -3.35 -0.92 -4.11
C ALA A 108 -1.98 -0.56 -4.73
N LEU A 109 -1.10 0.04 -3.94
CA LEU A 109 0.30 0.30 -4.28
C LEU A 109 1.20 -0.58 -3.40
N ILE A 110 2.01 -1.43 -4.04
CA ILE A 110 2.93 -2.34 -3.35
C ILE A 110 4.36 -1.92 -3.70
N GLY A 111 5.07 -1.35 -2.72
CA GLY A 111 6.36 -0.69 -2.94
C GLY A 111 7.32 -0.73 -1.76
N HIS A 112 8.18 0.29 -1.70
CA HIS A 112 9.35 0.36 -0.81
C HIS A 112 9.33 1.61 0.04
N ASN A 113 9.99 1.56 1.19
CA ASN A 113 10.30 2.77 1.94
C ASN A 113 11.56 3.44 1.35
N PRO A 114 11.71 4.76 1.51
CA PRO A 114 10.84 5.65 2.31
C PRO A 114 9.50 6.03 1.64
N GLY A 115 9.38 5.89 0.31
CA GLY A 115 8.25 6.39 -0.46
C GLY A 115 6.85 5.97 0.05
N MET A 116 6.64 4.72 0.46
CA MET A 116 5.34 4.29 1.01
C MET A 116 4.95 5.06 2.29
N HIS A 117 5.90 5.29 3.19
CA HIS A 117 5.65 6.02 4.43
C HIS A 117 5.40 7.51 4.16
N GLU A 118 6.20 8.11 3.29
CA GLU A 118 6.04 9.50 2.85
C GLU A 118 4.68 9.72 2.18
N LEU A 119 4.26 8.79 1.33
CA LEU A 119 2.96 8.87 0.67
C LEU A 119 1.81 8.85 1.68
N VAL A 120 1.81 7.88 2.60
CA VAL A 120 0.77 7.79 3.63
C VAL A 120 0.72 9.08 4.43
N THR A 121 1.84 9.53 4.98
CA THR A 121 1.89 10.71 5.86
C THR A 121 1.56 12.02 5.13
N THR A 122 1.89 12.13 3.84
CA THR A 122 1.56 13.31 3.01
C THR A 122 0.07 13.41 2.70
N LEU A 123 -0.61 12.28 2.46
CA LEU A 123 -2.02 12.28 2.09
C LEU A 123 -2.97 12.47 3.28
N LEU A 124 -2.53 12.17 4.50
CA LEU A 124 -3.37 12.27 5.71
C LEU A 124 -3.91 13.68 5.91
N SER A 125 -5.24 13.81 5.93
CA SER A 125 -5.91 15.06 6.27
C SER A 125 -5.70 15.41 7.74
N ASP A 126 -5.76 16.72 8.01
CA ASP A 126 -5.63 17.25 9.37
C ASP A 126 -6.85 16.94 10.25
N GLU A 127 -7.96 16.54 9.63
CA GLU A 127 -9.22 16.16 10.30
C GLU A 127 -9.20 14.74 10.90
N VAL A 128 -8.17 13.93 10.61
CA VAL A 128 -7.97 12.62 11.24
C VAL A 128 -7.66 12.82 12.72
N ASP A 129 -8.06 11.87 13.58
CA ASP A 129 -7.68 11.83 14.99
C ASP A 129 -6.15 11.94 15.19
N GLU A 130 -5.71 12.75 16.16
CA GLU A 130 -4.30 13.03 16.40
C GLU A 130 -3.50 11.77 16.76
N GLU A 131 -4.06 10.89 17.58
CA GLU A 131 -3.38 9.67 18.02
C GLU A 131 -3.17 8.72 16.82
N LEU A 132 -4.20 8.57 15.99
CA LEU A 132 -4.12 7.76 14.78
C LEU A 132 -3.11 8.33 13.77
N ARG A 133 -3.06 9.66 13.63
CA ARG A 133 -2.10 10.35 12.76
C ARG A 133 -0.67 10.22 13.30
N ALA A 134 -0.48 10.34 14.61
CA ALA A 134 0.81 10.15 15.26
C ALA A 134 1.31 8.71 15.07
N HIS A 135 0.43 7.72 15.19
CA HIS A 135 0.77 6.32 14.94
C HIS A 135 1.22 6.10 13.48
N ALA A 136 0.49 6.63 12.51
CA ALA A 136 0.87 6.54 11.09
C ALA A 136 2.21 7.24 10.77
N ARG A 137 2.58 8.27 11.53
CA ARG A 137 3.86 9.00 11.40
C ARG A 137 5.01 8.32 12.14
N ALA A 138 4.74 7.48 13.13
CA ALA A 138 5.76 6.81 13.94
C ALA A 138 6.61 5.84 13.10
N GLY A 139 6.02 5.24 12.06
CA GLY A 139 6.76 4.45 11.10
C GLY A 139 5.88 3.61 10.19
N PHE A 140 6.52 3.02 9.19
CA PHE A 140 5.87 2.12 8.24
C PHE A 140 6.74 0.87 8.03
N PRO A 141 6.74 -0.09 8.98
CA PRO A 141 7.62 -1.27 8.93
C PRO A 141 7.27 -2.19 7.75
N THR A 142 8.12 -3.19 7.49
CA THR A 142 7.85 -4.16 6.42
C THR A 142 6.49 -4.83 6.62
N SER A 143 5.76 -5.06 5.54
CA SER A 143 4.39 -5.59 5.54
C SER A 143 3.32 -4.70 6.20
N ALA A 144 3.63 -3.44 6.52
CA ALA A 144 2.62 -2.48 6.95
C ALA A 144 1.65 -2.15 5.80
N VAL A 145 0.36 -2.05 6.13
CA VAL A 145 -0.74 -1.72 5.23
C VAL A 145 -1.49 -0.52 5.79
N ALA A 146 -1.63 0.53 5.00
CA ALA A 146 -2.54 1.65 5.26
C ALA A 146 -3.66 1.66 4.23
N ILE A 147 -4.87 2.00 4.67
CA ILE A 147 -6.03 2.22 3.81
C ILE A 147 -6.48 3.66 4.01
N LEU A 148 -6.41 4.44 2.93
CA LEU A 148 -6.85 5.82 2.88
C LEU A 148 -8.14 5.93 2.06
N ALA A 149 -8.97 6.90 2.40
CA ALA A 149 -10.20 7.24 1.70
C ALA A 149 -10.14 8.68 1.22
N PHE A 150 -10.49 8.93 -0.04
CA PHE A 150 -10.67 10.29 -0.53
C PHE A 150 -11.85 10.37 -1.50
N THR A 151 -12.43 11.56 -1.63
CA THR A 151 -13.55 11.82 -2.55
C THR A 151 -13.05 12.75 -3.65
N GLY A 152 -13.19 12.34 -4.91
CA GLY A 152 -12.76 13.11 -6.07
C GLY A 152 -12.22 12.22 -7.19
N GLU A 153 -11.59 12.85 -8.17
CA GLU A 153 -10.88 12.15 -9.24
C GLU A 153 -9.45 11.83 -8.81
N TRP A 154 -8.87 10.76 -9.37
CA TRP A 154 -7.47 10.40 -9.09
C TRP A 154 -6.50 11.55 -9.38
N ALA A 155 -6.73 12.29 -10.47
CA ALA A 155 -5.92 13.45 -10.86
C ALA A 155 -6.08 14.67 -9.92
N SER A 156 -7.13 14.72 -9.10
CA SER A 156 -7.34 15.79 -8.12
C SER A 156 -6.81 15.45 -6.73
N LEU A 157 -6.22 14.26 -6.54
CA LEU A 157 -5.67 13.84 -5.25
C LEU A 157 -4.53 14.79 -4.82
N ALA A 158 -4.69 15.42 -3.67
CA ALA A 158 -3.74 16.38 -3.14
C ALA A 158 -3.16 15.92 -1.79
N PRO A 159 -2.04 16.49 -1.33
CA PRO A 159 -1.63 16.37 0.06
C PRO A 159 -2.76 16.75 1.01
N HIS A 160 -2.81 16.11 2.19
CA HIS A 160 -3.78 16.37 3.24
C HIS A 160 -5.27 16.20 2.83
N SER A 161 -5.55 15.40 1.81
CA SER A 161 -6.90 15.24 1.25
C SER A 161 -7.55 13.88 1.52
N ALA A 162 -6.86 12.96 2.21
CA ALA A 162 -7.34 11.61 2.45
C ALA A 162 -7.43 11.27 3.95
N THR A 163 -8.49 10.56 4.33
CA THR A 163 -8.71 10.09 5.70
C THR A 163 -8.15 8.68 5.87
N LEU A 164 -7.46 8.41 6.99
CA LEU A 164 -7.07 7.04 7.33
C LEU A 164 -8.28 6.26 7.82
N VAL A 165 -8.55 5.11 7.19
CA VAL A 165 -9.67 4.23 7.57
C VAL A 165 -9.21 2.85 8.05
N GLY A 166 -7.94 2.51 7.87
CA GLY A 166 -7.34 1.29 8.38
C GLY A 166 -5.83 1.37 8.37
N LEU A 167 -5.21 0.83 9.41
CA LEU A 167 -3.75 0.70 9.50
C LEU A 167 -3.43 -0.59 10.23
N ASN A 168 -2.55 -1.39 9.64
CA ASN A 168 -2.03 -2.60 10.25
C ASN A 168 -0.55 -2.72 9.98
N ALA A 169 0.21 -2.98 11.03
CA ALA A 169 1.64 -3.21 10.96
C ALA A 169 1.98 -4.45 11.80
N PRO A 170 2.89 -5.32 11.35
CA PRO A 170 3.42 -6.36 12.22
C PRO A 170 4.03 -5.71 13.46
N ALA A 171 3.82 -6.34 14.63
CA ALA A 171 4.55 -5.96 15.82
C ALA A 171 6.05 -6.02 15.53
N GLU A 172 6.81 -5.04 16.05
CA GLU A 172 8.26 -5.17 16.05
C GLU A 172 8.65 -6.48 16.75
N PRO A 173 9.65 -7.22 16.22
CA PRO A 173 10.17 -8.34 16.98
C PRO A 173 10.68 -7.79 18.32
N ALA A 174 10.29 -8.44 19.41
CA ALA A 174 11.00 -8.28 20.68
C ALA A 174 12.48 -8.66 20.51
#